data_AF-A0A165Z9C6-F1
#
_entry.id   AF-A0A165Z9C6-F1
#
_cell.length_a   1.000
_cell.length_b   1.000
_cell.length_c   1.000
_cell.angle_alpha   90.00
_cell.angle_beta   90.00
_cell.angle_gamma   90.00
#
_symmetry.space_group_name_H-M   'P 1'
#
loop_
_entity.id
_entity.type
_entity.pdbx_description
1 polymer ?
#
loop_
_entity_poly.entity_id
_entity_poly.type
_entity_poly.pdbx_seq_one_letter_code
_entity_poly.pdbx_strand_id
1 'polypeptide(L)'
;MSIGFDFDQNIDFNPITENFFRNLKVVKWDKKANKLFEKAFSLHTHMVSYIIAEFFSSQFAKNISANRFILTFLVACNAVNHNRDRMVEDDVVIAFKTFYKLIHADIDQLLMWLGDFFHLNLYFRIFKLFK
;
A
#
# COMPACT_ATOMS: atom_id res chain seq x y z
N MET A 1 -0.27 2.10 21.46
CA MET A 1 -0.68 3.27 20.65
C MET A 1 -1.02 2.74 19.27
N SER A 2 -2.29 2.82 18.87
CA SER A 2 -2.86 2.06 17.75
C SER A 2 -2.61 2.72 16.40
N ILE A 3 -1.76 2.13 15.58
CA ILE A 3 -1.60 2.53 14.18
C ILE A 3 -2.67 1.78 13.38
N GLY A 4 -3.82 2.41 13.10
CA GLY A 4 -4.90 1.74 12.38
C GLY A 4 -6.17 2.53 12.06
N PHE A 5 -6.43 3.66 12.73
CA PHE A 5 -7.64 4.47 12.52
C PHE A 5 -7.40 5.89 11.98
N ASP A 6 -6.16 6.38 11.90
CA ASP A 6 -5.88 7.82 11.68
C ASP A 6 -5.25 8.18 10.33
N PHE A 7 -5.58 7.47 9.25
CA PHE A 7 -5.05 7.87 7.94
C PHE A 7 -5.61 9.23 7.46
N ASP A 8 -6.79 9.62 7.96
CA ASP A 8 -7.47 10.87 7.60
C ASP A 8 -7.31 11.99 8.65
N GLN A 9 -6.50 11.78 9.70
CA GLN A 9 -6.25 12.83 10.68
C GLN A 9 -5.13 13.75 10.18
N ASN A 10 -5.24 15.06 10.48
CA ASN A 10 -4.11 15.99 10.35
C ASN A 10 -3.03 15.58 11.37
N ILE A 11 -2.13 14.70 10.95
CA ILE A 11 -1.01 14.26 11.78
C ILE A 11 0.02 15.38 11.77
N ASP A 12 0.33 15.93 12.95
CA ASP A 12 1.50 16.77 13.13
C ASP A 12 2.73 15.94 12.72
N PHE A 13 3.34 16.31 11.59
CA PHE A 13 4.45 15.57 11.03
C PHE A 13 5.67 15.77 11.92
N ASN A 14 5.88 14.85 12.86
CA ASN A 14 7.15 14.77 13.56
C ASN A 14 8.22 14.28 12.58
N PRO A 15 9.29 15.06 12.35
CA PRO A 15 10.31 14.68 11.39
C PRO A 15 10.93 13.34 11.76
N ILE A 16 11.02 12.44 10.78
CA ILE A 16 11.62 11.11 10.95
C ILE A 16 13.08 11.29 11.35
N THR A 17 13.48 10.67 12.47
CA THR A 17 14.86 10.78 12.98
C THR A 17 15.79 9.84 12.25
N GLU A 18 17.09 10.15 12.23
CA GLU A 18 18.12 9.23 11.74
C GLU A 18 18.06 7.87 12.44
N ASN A 19 17.72 7.88 13.74
CA ASN A 19 17.58 6.67 14.55
C ASN A 19 16.49 5.73 14.03
N PHE A 20 15.40 6.28 13.47
CA PHE A 20 14.35 5.48 12.85
C PHE A 20 14.88 4.65 11.67
N PHE A 21 15.66 5.27 10.78
CA PHE A 21 16.26 4.58 9.64
C PHE A 21 17.33 3.56 10.06
N ARG A 22 18.07 3.84 11.15
CA ARG A 22 19.00 2.88 11.74
C ARG A 22 18.25 1.66 12.27
N ASN A 23 17.13 1.86 12.96
CA ASN A 23 16.28 0.79 13.48
C ASN A 23 15.64 -0.05 12.35
N LEU A 24 15.20 0.58 11.26
CA LEU A 24 14.69 -0.12 10.07
C LEU A 24 15.71 -1.07 9.44
N LYS A 25 17.01 -0.75 9.48
CA LYS A 25 18.06 -1.60 8.91
C LYS A 25 18.33 -2.85 9.75
N VAL A 26 18.03 -2.81 11.04
CA VAL A 26 18.40 -3.88 11.99
C VAL A 26 17.20 -4.69 12.48
N VAL A 27 15.97 -4.24 12.23
CA VAL A 27 14.75 -4.94 12.61
C VAL A 27 14.68 -6.31 11.92
N LYS A 28 14.35 -7.34 12.70
CA LYS A 28 14.36 -8.74 12.24
C LYS A 28 12.96 -9.33 12.21
N TRP A 29 12.79 -10.40 11.45
CA TRP A 29 11.58 -11.18 11.49
C TRP A 29 11.50 -12.05 12.74
N ASP A 30 10.34 -12.07 13.38
CA ASP A 30 9.93 -13.26 14.12
C ASP A 30 9.62 -14.42 13.14
N LYS A 31 9.88 -15.66 13.58
CA LYS A 31 9.70 -16.85 12.74
C LYS A 31 8.23 -17.06 12.33
N LYS A 32 7.28 -16.81 13.24
CA LYS A 32 5.85 -16.93 12.95
C LYS A 32 5.40 -15.81 12.03
N ALA A 33 5.83 -14.58 12.29
CA ALA A 33 5.54 -13.42 11.44
C ALA A 33 6.03 -13.64 10.00
N ASN A 34 7.26 -14.12 9.82
CA ASN A 34 7.78 -14.43 8.48
C ASN A 34 6.93 -15.50 7.78
N LYS A 35 6.56 -16.56 8.51
CA LYS A 35 5.71 -17.62 7.96
C LYS A 35 4.32 -17.10 7.56
N LEU A 36 3.75 -16.20 8.36
CA LEU A 36 2.49 -15.55 8.04
C LEU A 36 2.62 -14.67 6.80
N PHE A 37 3.68 -13.86 6.74
CA PHE A 37 3.96 -12.98 5.61
C PHE A 37 4.08 -13.76 4.29
N GLU A 38 4.87 -14.84 4.25
CA GLU A 38 5.03 -15.64 3.03
C GLU A 38 3.70 -16.24 2.56
N LYS A 39 2.86 -16.71 3.49
CA LYS A 39 1.52 -17.23 3.14
C LYS A 39 0.59 -16.12 2.62
N ALA A 40 0.53 -14.99 3.32
CA ALA A 40 -0.32 -13.86 2.92
C ALA A 40 0.12 -13.28 1.58
N PHE A 41 1.43 -13.15 1.36
CA PHE A 41 2.00 -12.65 0.11
C PHE A 41 1.77 -13.60 -1.06
N SER A 42 1.88 -14.91 -0.83
CA SER A 42 1.51 -15.92 -1.83
C SER A 42 0.05 -15.80 -2.23
N LEU A 43 -0.88 -15.72 -1.26
CA LEU A 43 -2.31 -15.52 -1.54
C LEU A 43 -2.57 -14.23 -2.31
N HIS A 44 -1.96 -13.12 -1.89
CA HIS A 44 -2.04 -11.84 -2.59
C HIS A 44 -1.57 -11.97 -4.04
N THR A 45 -0.41 -12.58 -4.27
CA THR A 45 0.14 -12.77 -5.62
C THR A 45 -0.76 -13.64 -6.48
N HIS A 46 -1.31 -14.73 -5.93
CA HIS A 46 -2.27 -15.58 -6.63
C HIS A 46 -3.55 -14.84 -7.02
N MET A 47 -4.10 -14.04 -6.11
CA MET A 47 -5.28 -13.21 -6.37
C MET A 47 -5.00 -12.19 -7.47
N VAL A 48 -3.88 -11.47 -7.38
CA VAL A 48 -3.49 -10.49 -8.41
C VAL A 48 -3.24 -11.18 -9.75
N SER A 49 -2.60 -12.35 -9.78
CA SER A 49 -2.46 -13.12 -11.03
C SER A 49 -3.81 -13.53 -11.59
N TYR A 50 -4.73 -14.00 -10.76
CA TYR A 50 -6.06 -14.42 -11.24
C TYR A 50 -6.83 -13.26 -11.85
N ILE A 51 -6.75 -12.07 -11.25
CA ILE A 51 -7.43 -10.86 -11.74
C ILE A 51 -6.74 -10.28 -13.00
N ILE A 52 -5.41 -10.32 -13.08
CA ILE A 52 -4.63 -9.64 -14.14
C ILE A 52 -4.19 -10.57 -15.28
N ALA A 53 -4.27 -11.89 -15.12
CA ALA A 53 -3.83 -12.87 -16.12
C ALA A 53 -4.54 -12.75 -17.48
N GLU A 54 -5.73 -12.13 -17.54
CA GLU A 54 -6.39 -11.85 -18.83
C GLU A 54 -5.80 -10.67 -19.61
N PHE A 55 -5.02 -9.76 -18.99
CA PHE A 55 -4.72 -8.46 -19.62
C PHE A 55 -3.24 -8.07 -19.76
N PHE A 56 -2.32 -8.37 -18.81
CA PHE A 56 -0.94 -7.82 -18.88
C PHE A 56 0.15 -8.69 -18.20
N SER A 57 0.76 -9.62 -18.93
CA SER A 57 1.71 -10.61 -18.38
C SER A 57 3.12 -10.08 -18.04
N SER A 58 3.64 -9.05 -18.74
CA SER A 58 5.01 -8.56 -18.54
C SER A 58 5.18 -7.53 -17.42
N GLN A 59 4.12 -6.75 -17.10
CA GLN A 59 4.13 -5.84 -15.94
C GLN A 59 3.93 -6.56 -14.61
N PHE A 60 3.41 -7.78 -14.66
CA PHE A 60 3.13 -8.61 -13.50
C PHE A 60 4.40 -8.92 -12.67
N ALA A 61 5.51 -9.29 -13.32
CA ALA A 61 6.75 -9.64 -12.63
C ALA A 61 7.39 -8.46 -11.89
N LYS A 62 7.31 -7.24 -12.46
CA LYS A 62 7.79 -6.01 -11.79
C LYS A 62 6.90 -5.62 -10.61
N ASN A 63 5.59 -5.86 -10.71
CA ASN A 63 4.65 -5.59 -9.63
C ASN A 63 4.86 -6.52 -8.42
N ILE A 64 5.25 -7.78 -8.62
CA ILE A 64 5.47 -8.71 -7.49
C ILE A 64 6.63 -8.23 -6.59
N SER A 65 7.78 -7.89 -7.18
CA SER A 65 8.95 -7.45 -6.38
C SER A 65 8.69 -6.13 -5.68
N ALA A 66 8.02 -5.19 -6.35
CA ALA A 66 7.60 -3.91 -5.78
C ALA A 66 6.62 -4.09 -4.61
N ASN A 67 5.57 -4.90 -4.79
CA ASN A 67 4.59 -5.18 -3.74
C ASN A 67 5.24 -5.84 -2.52
N ARG A 68 6.15 -6.80 -2.75
CA ARG A 68 6.87 -7.45 -1.65
C ARG A 68 7.71 -6.45 -0.87
N PHE A 69 8.41 -5.55 -1.57
CA PHE A 69 9.21 -4.50 -0.95
C PHE A 69 8.34 -3.56 -0.13
N ILE A 70 7.26 -3.01 -0.70
CA ILE A 70 6.35 -2.09 -0.02
C ILE A 70 5.75 -2.75 1.22
N LEU A 71 5.22 -3.98 1.09
CA LEU A 71 4.65 -4.71 2.23
C LEU A 71 5.70 -4.96 3.31
N THR A 72 6.90 -5.41 2.97
CA THR A 72 7.99 -5.61 3.94
C THR A 72 8.36 -4.30 4.64
N PHE A 73 8.43 -3.21 3.89
CA PHE A 73 8.70 -1.89 4.42
C PHE A 73 7.63 -1.44 5.41
N LEU A 74 6.35 -1.62 5.08
CA LEU A 74 5.22 -1.30 5.97
C LEU A 74 5.25 -2.12 7.27
N VAL A 75 5.58 -3.42 7.20
CA VAL A 75 5.75 -4.27 8.39
C VAL A 75 6.88 -3.72 9.28
N ALA A 76 8.03 -3.42 8.68
CA ALA A 76 9.20 -2.88 9.37
C ALA A 76 8.90 -1.52 10.02
N CYS A 77 8.24 -0.61 9.30
CA CYS A 77 7.80 0.69 9.83
C CYS A 77 6.87 0.52 11.02
N ASN A 78 5.90 -0.40 10.95
CA ASN A 78 4.99 -0.64 12.07
C ASN A 78 5.73 -1.15 13.31
N ALA A 79 6.68 -2.08 13.13
CA ALA A 79 7.50 -2.59 14.24
C ALA A 79 8.38 -1.50 14.87
N VAL A 80 9.10 -0.74 14.05
CA VAL A 80 9.98 0.35 14.52
C VAL A 80 9.17 1.47 15.19
N ASN A 81 7.98 1.81 14.68
CA ASN A 81 7.12 2.83 15.31
C ASN A 81 6.60 2.41 16.70
N HIS A 82 6.60 1.11 16.99
CA HIS A 82 6.32 0.56 18.31
C HIS A 82 7.59 0.30 19.14
N ASN A 83 8.74 0.85 18.74
CA ASN A 83 10.04 0.67 19.37
C ASN A 83 10.44 -0.81 19.52
N ARG A 84 10.05 -1.66 18.56
CA ARG A 84 10.39 -3.08 18.53
C ARG A 84 11.51 -3.36 17.54
N ASP A 85 12.41 -4.27 17.92
CA ASP A 85 13.50 -4.80 17.08
C ASP A 85 13.08 -6.05 16.28
N ARG A 86 11.85 -6.54 16.51
CA ARG A 86 11.26 -7.67 15.79
C ARG A 86 9.87 -7.36 15.24
N MET A 87 9.70 -7.74 13.97
CA MET A 87 8.41 -7.79 13.28
C MET A 87 7.63 -9.02 13.73
N VAL A 88 6.42 -8.81 14.27
CA VAL A 88 5.50 -9.84 14.77
C VAL A 88 4.29 -9.99 13.85
N GLU A 89 3.43 -10.95 14.13
CA GLU A 89 2.27 -11.29 13.28
C GLU A 89 1.33 -10.09 13.07
N ASP A 90 1.09 -9.28 14.10
CA ASP A 90 0.24 -8.08 14.03
C ASP A 90 0.77 -7.04 13.03
N ASP A 91 2.10 -6.92 12.92
CA ASP A 91 2.72 -6.01 11.95
C ASP A 91 2.39 -6.40 10.51
N VAL A 92 2.34 -7.72 10.25
CA VAL A 92 1.96 -8.27 8.94
C VAL A 92 0.52 -7.91 8.62
N VAL A 93 -0.41 -8.14 9.56
CA VAL A 93 -1.83 -7.84 9.36
C VAL A 93 -2.05 -6.35 9.10
N ILE A 94 -1.39 -5.48 9.89
CA ILE A 94 -1.49 -4.03 9.72
C ILE A 94 -0.90 -3.59 8.38
N ALA A 95 0.25 -4.13 7.98
CA ALA A 95 0.87 -3.78 6.70
C ALA A 95 -0.01 -4.11 5.50
N PHE A 96 -0.62 -5.30 5.46
CA PHE A 96 -1.54 -5.67 4.39
C PHE A 96 -2.78 -4.78 4.37
N LYS A 97 -3.36 -4.48 5.55
CA LYS A 97 -4.51 -3.56 5.65
C LYS A 97 -4.16 -2.17 5.12
N THR A 98 -3.01 -1.63 5.51
CA THR A 98 -2.51 -0.33 5.04
C THR A 98 -2.24 -0.34 3.54
N PHE A 99 -1.60 -1.39 3.03
CA PHE A 99 -1.33 -1.54 1.60
C PHE A 99 -2.61 -1.50 0.75
N TYR A 100 -3.66 -2.23 1.16
CA TYR A 100 -4.93 -2.20 0.43
C TYR A 100 -5.65 -0.86 0.55
N LYS A 101 -5.56 -0.17 1.68
CA LYS A 101 -6.08 1.20 1.81
C LYS A 101 -5.36 2.17 0.87
N LEU A 102 -4.03 2.08 0.75
CA LEU A 102 -3.25 2.91 -0.17
C LEU A 102 -3.67 2.69 -1.61
N ILE A 103 -3.80 1.43 -2.04
CA ILE A 103 -4.28 1.10 -3.38
C ILE A 103 -5.69 1.65 -3.62
N HIS A 104 -6.59 1.47 -2.65
CA HIS A 104 -7.97 1.95 -2.79
C HIS A 104 -8.04 3.47 -2.89
N ALA A 105 -7.30 4.19 -2.04
CA ALA A 105 -7.23 5.65 -2.08
C ALA A 105 -6.68 6.17 -3.41
N ASP A 106 -5.66 5.52 -3.97
CA ASP A 106 -5.07 5.88 -5.27
C ASP A 106 -6.06 5.63 -6.43
N ILE A 107 -6.82 4.53 -6.38
CA ILE A 107 -7.88 4.22 -7.35
C ILE A 107 -9.02 5.23 -7.27
N ASP A 108 -9.48 5.57 -6.07
CA ASP A 108 -10.56 6.54 -5.87
C ASP A 108 -10.13 7.92 -6.35
N GLN A 109 -8.89 8.34 -6.07
CA GLN A 109 -8.33 9.55 -6.66
C GLN A 109 -8.31 9.47 -8.18
N LEU A 110 -7.76 8.40 -8.78
CA LEU A 110 -7.77 8.21 -10.23
C LEU A 110 -9.17 8.28 -10.84
N LEU A 111 -10.17 7.67 -10.20
CA LEU A 111 -11.57 7.74 -10.63
C LEU A 111 -12.15 9.15 -10.46
N MET A 112 -11.74 9.89 -9.44
CA MET A 112 -12.14 11.29 -9.23
C MET A 112 -11.51 12.20 -10.30
N TRP A 113 -10.21 12.05 -10.58
CA TRP A 113 -9.50 12.74 -11.67
C TRP A 113 -10.08 12.40 -13.05
N LEU A 114 -10.45 11.14 -13.28
CA LEU A 114 -11.13 10.73 -14.51
C LEU A 114 -12.57 11.26 -14.56
N GLY A 115 -13.29 11.28 -13.43
CA GLY A 115 -14.62 11.88 -13.31
C GLY A 115 -14.60 13.37 -13.63
N ASP A 116 -13.60 14.10 -13.15
CA ASP A 116 -13.36 15.51 -13.49
C ASP A 116 -12.96 15.68 -14.96
N PHE A 117 -12.15 14.77 -15.51
CA PHE A 117 -11.78 14.75 -16.93
C PHE A 117 -12.98 14.42 -17.85
N PHE A 118 -13.91 13.58 -17.40
CA PHE A 118 -15.16 13.27 -18.09
C PHE A 118 -16.21 14.38 -17.90
N HIS A 119 -16.24 15.08 -16.77
CA HIS A 119 -17.07 16.27 -16.58
C HIS A 119 -16.62 17.44 -17.46
N LEU A 120 -15.30 17.66 -17.62
CA LEU A 120 -14.73 18.62 -18.57
C LEU A 120 -14.96 18.20 -20.04
N ASN A 121 -14.88 16.90 -20.36
CA ASN A 121 -15.19 16.41 -21.72
C ASN A 121 -16.68 16.42 -22.05
N LEU A 122 -17.57 16.20 -21.07
CA LEU A 122 -19.01 16.33 -21.26
C LEU A 122 -19.38 17.81 -21.43
N TYR A 123 -18.78 18.73 -20.67
CA TYR A 123 -18.93 20.17 -20.92
C TYR A 123 -18.40 20.59 -22.29
N PHE A 124 -17.24 20.10 -22.73
CA PHE A 124 -16.71 20.39 -24.09
C PHE A 124 -17.54 19.74 -25.22
N ARG A 125 -18.11 18.54 -25.00
CA ARG A 125 -19.01 17.89 -25.96
C ARG A 125 -20.38 18.57 -26.02
N ILE A 126 -20.92 19.03 -24.89
CA ILE A 126 -22.16 19.80 -24.84
C ILE A 126 -21.95 21.19 -25.47
N PHE A 127 -20.84 21.89 -25.21
CA PHE A 127 -20.54 23.18 -25.85
C PHE A 127 -20.32 23.07 -27.37
N LYS A 128 -19.85 21.92 -27.88
CA LYS A 128 -19.77 21.64 -29.32
C LYS A 128 -21.12 21.30 -29.97
N LEU A 129 -22.15 20.97 -29.20
CA LEU A 129 -23.51 20.71 -29.69
C LEU A 129 -24.37 21.98 -29.77
N PHE A 130 -23.90 23.10 -29.22
CA PHE A 130 -24.59 24.41 -29.25
C PHE A 130 -23.83 25.49 -30.04
N LYS A 131 -23.02 25.09 -31.03
CA LYS A 131 -22.43 26.00 -32.00
C LYS A 131 -22.60 25.50 -33.43
#